data_AF-A0A9W9K4P0-F1
#
_entry.id   AF-A0A9W9K4P0-F1
#
_cell.length_a   1.000
_cell.length_b   1.000
_cell.length_c   1.000
_cell.angle_alpha   90.00
_cell.angle_beta   90.00
_cell.angle_gamma   90.00
#
_symmetry.space_group_name_H-M   'P 1'
#
loop_
_entity.id
_entity.type
_entity.pdbx_description
1 polymer ?
#
loop_
_entity_poly.entity_id
_entity_poly.type
_entity_poly.pdbx_seq_one_letter_code
_entity_poly.pdbx_strand_id
1 'polypeptide(L)'
;MFRFSKTLDPITLFHSPTLASSTRTLNILKQASATAAETATEDQASDYSTQARQQRGEFELEVTTDVPTLDQLRSILDYISPVSGVGGQGEKTTYAVSELVKEARDAEDALKKFKEDQGRFVRPVTVDWVNGRAVIGDGESEILRMVRQLPQN
;
A
#
# COMPACT_ATOMS: atom_id res chain seq x y z
N MET A 1 15.07 -25.22 16.59
CA MET A 1 14.09 -25.17 15.50
C MET A 1 14.23 -23.80 14.85
N PHE A 2 14.98 -23.69 13.75
CA PHE A 2 15.06 -22.42 13.01
C PHE A 2 13.73 -22.26 12.27
N ARG A 3 12.88 -21.36 12.76
CA ARG A 3 11.65 -20.98 12.05
C ARG A 3 12.13 -20.15 10.86
N PHE A 4 12.02 -20.69 9.65
CA PHE A 4 12.16 -19.88 8.45
C PHE A 4 11.10 -18.77 8.56
N SER A 5 11.54 -17.54 8.79
CA SER A 5 10.67 -16.37 8.77
C SER A 5 9.99 -16.36 7.42
N LYS A 6 8.67 -16.62 7.42
CA LYS A 6 7.82 -16.37 6.26
C LYS A 6 8.15 -14.95 5.80
N THR A 7 8.49 -14.79 4.52
CA THR A 7 8.75 -13.46 3.95
C THR A 7 7.49 -12.65 4.15
N LEU A 8 7.54 -11.67 5.05
CA LEU A 8 6.43 -10.78 5.31
C LEU A 8 6.15 -10.01 4.03
N ASP A 9 4.87 -9.75 3.75
CA ASP A 9 4.51 -8.99 2.56
C ASP A 9 4.93 -7.52 2.78
N PRO A 10 5.86 -6.96 1.97
CA PRO A 10 6.30 -5.58 2.18
C PRO A 10 5.21 -4.58 1.77
N ILE A 11 4.90 -3.66 2.67
CA ILE A 11 4.10 -2.46 2.41
C ILE A 11 5.01 -1.24 2.58
N THR A 12 5.18 -0.46 1.51
CA THR A 12 5.97 0.76 1.56
C THR A 12 5.07 1.98 1.67
N LEU A 13 5.32 2.83 2.66
CA LEU A 13 4.71 4.15 2.82
C LEU A 13 5.70 5.23 2.39
N PHE A 14 5.33 5.99 1.35
CA PHE A 14 5.99 7.23 0.97
C PHE A 14 5.45 8.38 1.83
N HIS A 15 6.23 8.74 2.85
CA HIS A 15 5.87 9.68 3.91
C HIS A 15 6.41 11.10 3.65
N SER A 16 5.71 12.11 4.17
CA SER A 16 6.15 13.50 4.27
C SER A 16 5.85 14.03 5.67
N PRO A 17 6.87 14.24 6.53
CA PRO A 17 6.66 14.70 7.92
C PRO A 17 5.97 16.07 8.02
N THR A 18 6.07 16.87 6.97
CA THR A 18 5.44 18.19 6.86
C THR A 18 3.92 18.12 6.67
N LEU A 19 3.37 16.96 6.34
CA LEU A 19 1.95 16.76 6.07
C LEU A 19 1.26 16.01 7.22
N ALA A 20 0.20 16.61 7.77
CA ALA A 20 -0.60 15.98 8.82
C ALA A 20 -1.31 14.71 8.34
N SER A 21 -1.74 14.66 7.07
CA SER A 21 -2.29 13.45 6.44
C SER A 21 -1.27 12.30 6.46
N SER A 22 -0.02 12.59 6.12
CA SER A 22 1.05 11.59 6.08
C SER A 22 1.40 11.03 7.46
N THR A 23 1.36 11.87 8.50
CA THR A 23 1.56 11.43 9.89
C THR A 23 0.42 10.55 10.37
N ARG A 24 -0.83 10.86 9.98
CA ARG A 24 -2.00 10.01 10.29
C ARG A 24 -1.88 8.63 9.64
N THR A 25 -1.58 8.57 8.34
CA THR A 25 -1.36 7.31 7.61
C THR A 25 -0.27 6.45 8.27
N LEU A 26 0.85 7.07 8.65
CA LEU A 26 1.94 6.38 9.35
C LEU A 26 1.47 5.74 10.66
N ASN A 27 0.69 6.46 11.47
CA ASN A 27 0.19 5.94 12.74
C ASN A 27 -0.80 4.78 12.54
N ILE A 28 -1.69 4.89 11.54
CA ILE A 28 -2.64 3.82 11.18
C ILE A 28 -1.88 2.55 10.78
N LEU A 29 -0.88 2.67 9.89
CA LEU A 29 -0.10 1.52 9.44
C LEU A 29 0.72 0.88 10.55
N LYS A 30 1.31 1.68 11.45
CA LYS A 30 2.04 1.18 12.63
C LYS A 30 1.11 0.43 13.60
N GLN A 31 -0.07 0.98 13.84
CA GLN A 31 -1.06 0.31 14.68
C GLN A 31 -1.51 -1.00 14.04
N ALA A 32 -1.78 -0.99 12.74
CA ALA A 32 -2.19 -2.18 12.01
C ALA A 32 -1.09 -3.26 11.97
N SER A 33 0.19 -2.88 11.85
CA SER A 33 1.31 -3.85 11.90
C SER A 33 1.45 -4.47 13.29
N ALA A 34 1.29 -3.68 14.35
CA ALA A 34 1.31 -4.19 15.72
C ALA A 34 0.16 -5.16 15.98
N THR A 35 -1.07 -4.81 15.58
CA THR A 35 -2.23 -5.71 15.69
C THR A 35 -2.03 -6.99 14.88
N ALA A 36 -1.48 -6.91 13.66
CA ALA A 36 -1.23 -8.10 12.85
C ALA A 36 -0.21 -9.06 13.50
N ALA A 37 0.82 -8.51 14.17
CA ALA A 37 1.79 -9.31 14.92
C ALA A 37 1.16 -9.96 16.17
N GLU A 38 0.31 -9.23 16.91
CA GLU A 38 -0.40 -9.76 18.09
C GLU A 38 -1.35 -10.91 17.71
N THR A 39 -2.22 -10.71 16.70
CA THR A 39 -3.15 -11.75 16.23
C THR A 39 -2.40 -12.99 15.72
N ALA A 40 -1.27 -12.81 15.03
CA ALA A 40 -0.44 -13.92 14.59
C ALA A 40 0.13 -14.74 15.76
N THR A 41 0.27 -14.15 16.95
CA THR A 41 0.79 -14.87 18.12
C THR A 41 -0.31 -15.70 18.81
N GLU A 42 -1.53 -15.18 18.83
CA GLU A 42 -2.71 -15.80 19.46
C GLU A 42 -3.30 -16.93 18.61
N ASP A 43 -3.34 -16.75 17.29
CA ASP A 43 -3.93 -17.71 16.34
C ASP A 43 -3.02 -18.93 16.06
N GLN A 44 -1.76 -18.90 16.50
CA GLN A 44 -0.84 -20.05 16.44
C GLN A 44 -1.03 -21.05 17.59
N ALA A 45 -1.86 -20.72 18.58
CA ALA A 45 -2.19 -21.62 19.70
C ALA A 45 -3.47 -22.43 19.48
N SER A 46 -4.27 -22.09 18.46
CA SER A 46 -5.60 -22.66 18.23
C SER A 46 -5.69 -23.24 16.82
N ASP A 47 -5.87 -24.55 16.72
CA ASP A 47 -5.95 -25.31 15.47
C ASP A 47 -7.29 -25.04 14.74
N TYR A 48 -7.42 -23.92 14.03
CA TYR A 48 -8.62 -23.59 13.23
C TYR A 48 -8.27 -23.13 11.80
N SER A 49 -8.26 -24.08 10.88
CA SER A 49 -7.86 -23.95 9.47
C SER A 49 -8.85 -23.22 8.55
N THR A 50 -9.89 -22.56 9.07
CA THR A 50 -10.96 -21.97 8.25
C THR A 50 -11.18 -20.46 8.41
N GLN A 51 -10.82 -19.84 9.55
CA GLN A 51 -10.98 -18.37 9.74
C GLN A 51 -9.70 -17.54 9.54
N ALA A 52 -8.51 -18.15 9.68
CA ALA A 52 -7.21 -17.50 9.44
C ALA A 52 -6.98 -17.02 7.98
N ARG A 53 -7.93 -17.28 7.07
CA ARG A 53 -7.85 -16.88 5.65
C ARG A 53 -8.37 -15.48 5.37
N GLN A 54 -9.05 -14.83 6.33
CA GLN A 54 -9.74 -13.55 6.10
C GLN A 54 -9.02 -12.32 6.66
N GLN A 55 -7.97 -12.49 7.47
CA GLN A 55 -7.14 -11.39 7.93
C GLN A 55 -5.74 -11.58 7.37
N ARG A 56 -5.18 -10.54 6.75
CA ARG A 56 -3.76 -10.53 6.37
C ARG A 56 -2.93 -10.86 7.61
N GLY A 57 -1.99 -11.78 7.47
CA GLY A 57 -0.99 -12.03 8.51
C GLY A 57 -0.06 -10.84 8.70
N GLU A 58 0.94 -11.00 9.57
CA GLU A 58 2.03 -10.04 9.76
C GLU A 58 2.58 -9.54 8.40
N PHE A 59 2.86 -8.24 8.31
CA PHE A 59 3.40 -7.59 7.12
C PHE A 59 4.55 -6.66 7.52
N GLU A 60 5.47 -6.40 6.60
CA GLU A 60 6.61 -5.53 6.85
C GLU A 60 6.28 -4.11 6.41
N LEU A 61 6.17 -3.19 7.38
CA LEU A 61 5.94 -1.78 7.09
C LEU A 61 7.27 -1.06 6.86
N GLU A 62 7.54 -0.71 5.62
CA GLU A 62 8.65 0.14 5.23
C GLU A 62 8.18 1.60 5.15
N VAL A 63 8.87 2.52 5.81
CA VAL A 63 8.53 3.95 5.77
C VAL A 63 9.70 4.69 5.17
N THR A 64 9.46 5.35 4.03
CA THR A 64 10.47 6.15 3.36
C THR A 64 10.01 7.59 3.21
N THR A 65 10.91 8.53 3.49
CA THR A 65 10.71 9.95 3.18
C THR A 65 11.28 10.33 1.83
N ASP A 66 11.93 9.39 1.15
CA ASP A 66 12.50 9.61 -0.16
C ASP A 66 11.41 9.50 -1.23
N VAL A 67 11.75 9.98 -2.42
CA VAL A 67 10.88 9.84 -3.60
C VAL A 67 11.00 8.41 -4.14
N PRO A 68 9.94 7.87 -4.77
CA PRO A 68 10.04 6.55 -5.40
C PRO A 68 11.08 6.56 -6.53
N THR A 69 11.67 5.40 -6.81
CA THR A 69 12.44 5.24 -8.05
C THR A 69 11.52 5.26 -9.26
N LEU A 70 12.06 5.48 -10.46
CA LEU A 70 11.27 5.49 -11.70
C LEU A 70 10.53 4.16 -11.93
N ASP A 71 11.16 3.04 -11.58
CA ASP A 71 10.55 1.72 -11.74
C ASP A 71 9.48 1.47 -10.67
N GLN A 72 9.70 1.92 -9.42
CA GLN A 72 8.66 1.91 -8.39
C GLN A 72 7.45 2.76 -8.83
N LEU A 73 7.69 3.95 -9.39
CA LEU A 73 6.61 4.81 -9.89
C LEU A 73 5.80 4.14 -11.00
N ARG A 74 6.46 3.47 -11.96
CA ARG A 74 5.77 2.67 -12.99
C ARG A 74 4.85 1.63 -12.38
N SER A 75 5.37 0.82 -11.45
CA SER A 75 4.57 -0.19 -10.78
C SER A 75 3.38 0.39 -10.01
N ILE A 76 3.57 1.54 -9.35
CA ILE A 76 2.47 2.22 -8.64
C ILE A 76 1.40 2.71 -9.62
N LEU A 77 1.80 3.28 -10.77
CA LEU A 77 0.88 3.70 -11.83
C LEU A 77 0.04 2.52 -12.34
N ASP A 78 0.67 1.35 -12.53
CA ASP A 78 -0.02 0.12 -12.93
C ASP A 78 -1.01 -0.38 -11.85
N TYR A 79 -0.71 -0.13 -10.57
CA TYR A 79 -1.57 -0.55 -9.45
C TYR A 79 -2.80 0.34 -9.27
N ILE A 80 -2.69 1.65 -9.53
CA ILE A 80 -3.79 2.61 -9.37
C ILE A 80 -4.67 2.76 -10.61
N SER A 81 -4.11 2.50 -11.79
CA SER A 81 -4.78 2.59 -13.07
C SER A 81 -4.55 1.26 -13.80
N PRO A 82 -5.32 0.19 -13.48
CA PRO A 82 -5.26 -1.03 -14.25
C PRO A 82 -5.67 -0.71 -15.69
N VAL A 83 -4.67 -0.49 -16.53
CA VAL A 83 -4.83 -0.14 -17.94
C VAL A 83 -5.46 -1.36 -18.59
N SER A 84 -6.74 -1.25 -18.92
CA SER A 84 -7.56 -2.32 -19.50
C SER A 84 -8.01 -3.35 -18.47
N GLY A 85 -9.28 -3.79 -18.58
CA GLY A 85 -9.96 -4.74 -17.70
C GLY A 85 -9.35 -6.15 -17.65
N VAL A 86 -8.09 -6.26 -17.27
CA VAL A 86 -7.30 -7.48 -17.03
C VAL A 86 -6.83 -7.44 -15.58
N GLY A 87 -7.76 -7.20 -14.66
CA GLY A 87 -7.57 -7.33 -13.22
C GLY A 87 -8.85 -7.95 -12.67
N GLY A 88 -8.73 -9.11 -12.03
CA GLY A 88 -9.87 -9.86 -11.51
C GLY A 88 -10.84 -8.99 -10.68
N GLN A 89 -12.10 -9.42 -10.71
CA GLN A 89 -13.32 -8.80 -10.15
C GLN A 89 -13.24 -8.51 -8.63
N GLY A 90 -12.35 -7.62 -8.20
CA GLY A 90 -12.14 -7.27 -6.80
C GLY A 90 -11.84 -5.79 -6.65
N GLU A 91 -12.86 -4.96 -6.89
CA GLU A 91 -13.03 -3.58 -6.40
C GLU A 91 -11.73 -2.92 -5.89
N LYS A 92 -10.84 -2.58 -6.83
CA LYS A 92 -9.64 -1.78 -6.57
C LYS A 92 -10.04 -0.31 -6.71
N THR A 93 -9.70 0.53 -5.73
CA THR A 93 -9.85 1.98 -5.85
C THR A 93 -8.99 2.45 -7.03
N THR A 94 -9.63 2.90 -8.10
CA THR A 94 -8.95 3.45 -9.27
C THR A 94 -8.64 4.91 -8.99
N TYR A 95 -7.37 5.30 -9.04
CA TYR A 95 -6.97 6.69 -8.95
C TYR A 95 -6.56 7.19 -10.33
N ALA A 96 -6.82 8.46 -10.61
CA ALA A 96 -6.28 9.06 -11.81
C ALA A 96 -4.76 9.22 -11.68
N VAL A 97 -4.04 9.13 -12.80
CA VAL A 97 -2.59 9.34 -12.84
C VAL A 97 -2.20 10.72 -12.29
N SER A 98 -3.06 11.73 -12.51
CA SER A 98 -2.92 13.09 -11.99
C SER A 98 -2.99 13.18 -10.45
N GLU A 99 -3.60 12.21 -9.78
CA GLU A 99 -3.66 12.12 -8.31
C GLU A 99 -2.35 11.61 -7.72
N LEU A 100 -1.58 10.83 -8.47
CA LEU A 100 -0.25 10.37 -8.06
C LEU A 100 0.85 11.37 -8.39
N VAL A 101 0.82 11.88 -9.63
CA VAL A 101 1.78 12.87 -10.13
C VAL A 101 1.02 14.09 -10.61
N LYS A 102 1.24 15.23 -9.93
CA LYS A 102 0.55 16.47 -10.24
C LYS A 102 0.74 16.86 -11.70
N GLU A 103 -0.37 17.24 -12.32
CA GLU A 103 -0.49 17.66 -13.73
C GLU A 103 -0.23 16.56 -14.76
N ALA A 104 0.03 15.32 -14.36
CA ALA A 104 0.23 14.22 -15.31
C ALA A 104 -1.10 13.83 -15.99
N ARG A 105 -1.05 13.59 -17.30
CA ARG A 105 -2.22 13.16 -18.09
C ARG A 105 -2.31 11.65 -18.27
N ASP A 106 -1.16 11.01 -18.38
CA ASP A 106 -1.00 9.58 -18.62
C ASP A 106 0.27 9.08 -17.92
N ALA A 107 0.49 7.77 -17.95
CA ALA A 107 1.63 7.14 -17.27
C ALA A 107 2.99 7.59 -17.85
N GLU A 108 3.10 7.82 -19.17
CA GLU A 108 4.35 8.29 -19.78
C GLU A 108 4.67 9.74 -19.37
N ASP A 109 3.65 10.61 -19.39
CA ASP A 109 3.73 12.00 -18.96
C ASP A 109 4.02 12.09 -17.45
N ALA A 110 3.46 11.20 -16.63
CA ALA A 110 3.79 11.10 -15.21
C ALA A 110 5.27 10.79 -14.97
N LEU A 111 5.84 9.82 -15.69
CA LEU A 111 7.26 9.47 -15.56
C LEU A 111 8.16 10.61 -16.03
N LYS A 112 7.80 11.27 -17.13
CA LYS A 112 8.54 12.42 -17.64
C LYS A 112 8.54 13.57 -16.63
N LYS A 113 7.35 13.94 -16.14
CA LYS A 113 7.18 15.01 -15.14
C LYS A 113 7.84 14.69 -13.82
N PHE A 114 7.78 13.45 -13.38
CA PHE A 114 8.48 13.02 -12.17
C PHE A 114 10.00 13.10 -12.31
N LYS A 115 10.54 12.77 -13.49
CA LYS A 115 11.98 12.93 -13.77
C LYS A 115 12.40 14.39 -13.81
N GLU A 116 11.54 15.27 -14.31
CA GLU A 116 11.79 16.72 -14.34
C GLU A 116 11.68 17.35 -12.94
N ASP A 117 10.66 16.97 -12.17
CA ASP A 117 10.40 17.47 -10.82
C ASP A 117 9.75 16.38 -9.94
N GLN A 118 10.55 15.82 -9.05
CA GLN A 118 10.12 14.78 -8.12
C GLN A 118 9.17 15.31 -7.04
N GLY A 119 9.11 16.63 -6.83
CA GLY A 119 8.15 17.29 -5.93
C GLY A 119 6.70 17.24 -6.43
N ARG A 120 6.48 16.81 -7.68
CA ARG A 120 5.15 16.57 -8.25
C ARG A 120 4.49 15.30 -7.71
N PHE A 121 5.27 14.39 -7.12
CA PHE A 121 4.75 13.19 -6.50
C PHE A 121 3.95 13.52 -5.24
N VAL A 122 2.70 13.07 -5.20
CA VAL A 122 1.81 13.31 -4.07
C VAL A 122 2.21 12.39 -2.90
N ARG A 123 2.07 12.90 -1.68
CA ARG A 123 2.32 12.16 -0.44
C ARG A 123 1.18 12.47 0.55
N PRO A 124 0.78 11.52 1.41
CA PRO A 124 1.27 10.14 1.52
C PRO A 124 0.80 9.24 0.37
N VAL A 125 1.60 8.23 0.04
CA VAL A 125 1.19 7.11 -0.83
C VAL A 125 1.61 5.82 -0.15
N THR A 126 0.67 4.90 0.02
CA THR A 126 0.92 3.57 0.59
C THR A 126 0.84 2.55 -0.53
N VAL A 127 1.82 1.66 -0.62
CA VAL A 127 1.95 0.69 -1.71
C VAL A 127 2.14 -0.71 -1.14
N ASP A 128 1.30 -1.62 -1.58
CA ASP A 128 1.38 -3.06 -1.31
C ASP A 128 1.87 -3.78 -2.55
N TRP A 129 3.16 -4.12 -2.56
CA TRP A 129 3.84 -4.74 -3.69
C TRP A 129 3.36 -6.17 -3.96
N VAL A 130 2.89 -6.88 -2.92
CA VAL A 130 2.46 -8.27 -3.05
C VAL A 130 1.07 -8.36 -3.67
N ASN A 131 0.15 -7.50 -3.24
CA ASN A 131 -1.22 -7.49 -3.76
C ASN A 131 -1.39 -6.58 -4.99
N GLY A 132 -0.34 -5.85 -5.37
CA GLY A 132 -0.36 -4.87 -6.46
C GLY A 132 -1.44 -3.83 -6.25
N ARG A 133 -1.49 -3.23 -5.07
CA ARG A 133 -2.44 -2.19 -4.68
C ARG A 133 -1.67 -0.97 -4.17
N ALA A 134 -2.18 0.22 -4.49
CA ALA A 134 -1.67 1.45 -3.95
C ALA A 134 -2.84 2.35 -3.52
N VAL A 135 -2.64 3.08 -2.43
CA VAL A 135 -3.60 4.01 -1.84
C VAL A 135 -2.94 5.37 -1.74
N ILE A 136 -3.58 6.37 -2.33
CA ILE A 136 -3.11 7.76 -2.33
C ILE A 136 -3.85 8.51 -1.22
N GLY A 137 -3.12 9.23 -0.38
CA GLY A 137 -3.70 10.04 0.70
C GLY A 137 -3.88 9.31 2.04
N ASP A 138 -4.77 9.88 2.87
CA ASP A 138 -5.04 9.47 4.26
C ASP A 138 -6.41 8.83 4.44
N GLY A 139 -6.96 8.23 3.39
CA GLY A 139 -8.19 7.43 3.44
C GLY A 139 -8.04 6.23 4.38
N GLU A 140 -8.39 6.43 5.66
CA GLU A 140 -8.22 5.42 6.72
C GLU A 140 -8.93 4.11 6.36
N SER A 141 -10.14 4.21 5.81
CA SER A 141 -10.92 3.03 5.42
C SER A 141 -10.22 2.23 4.33
N GLU A 142 -9.67 2.90 3.31
CA GLU A 142 -8.92 2.29 2.21
C GLU A 142 -7.63 1.65 2.69
N ILE A 143 -6.88 2.36 3.56
CA ILE A 143 -5.66 1.85 4.18
C ILE A 143 -5.96 0.60 5.00
N LEU A 144 -6.96 0.64 5.88
CA LEU A 144 -7.34 -0.49 6.72
C LEU A 144 -7.85 -1.67 5.89
N ARG A 145 -8.62 -1.42 4.81
CA ARG A 145 -9.07 -2.47 3.88
C ARG A 145 -7.89 -3.15 3.19
N MET A 146 -6.91 -2.38 2.73
CA MET A 146 -5.70 -2.91 2.11
C MET A 146 -4.87 -3.73 3.10
N VAL A 147 -4.68 -3.22 4.32
CA VAL A 147 -3.85 -3.91 5.33
C VAL A 147 -4.55 -5.14 5.88
N ARG A 148 -5.85 -5.08 6.15
CA ARG A 148 -6.60 -6.21 6.73
C ARG A 148 -7.14 -7.18 5.69
N GLN A 149 -6.99 -6.88 4.39
CA GLN A 149 -7.59 -7.64 3.28
C GLN A 149 -9.09 -7.91 3.46
N LEU A 150 -9.79 -6.97 4.11
CA LEU A 150 -11.22 -7.13 4.41
C LEU A 150 -12.01 -7.14 3.10
N PRO A 151 -12.81 -8.18 2.82
CA PRO A 151 -13.81 -8.11 1.76
C PRO A 151 -14.82 -7.00 2.10
N GLN A 152 -15.21 -6.19 1.11
CA GLN A 152 -16.35 -5.28 1.28
C GLN A 152 -17.63 -6.12 1.29
N ASN A 153 -18.40 -6.02 2.37
CA ASN A 153 -19.77 -6.57 2.47
C ASN A 153 -20.74 -5.74 1.63
#